data_AF-A0A818GWQ9-F1
#
_entry.id   AF-A0A818GWQ9-F1
#
_cell.length_a   1.000
_cell.length_b   1.000
_cell.length_c   1.000
_cell.angle_alpha   90.00
_cell.angle_beta   90.00
_cell.angle_gamma   90.00
#
_symmetry.space_group_name_H-M   'P 1'
#
loop_
_entity.id
_entity.type
_entity.pdbx_description
1 polymer ?
#
loop_
_entity_poly.entity_id
_entity_poly.type
_entity_poly.pdbx_seq_one_letter_code
_entity_poly.pdbx_strand_id
1 'polypeptide(L)'
;MEVFRYCFPFQNSLQHELSLIITAGTMEWFDRMITDITKPRLRSDEDVLHSTSELVYVLIADAQSAVKYYNPIFESTVKLAFYHISFKKIDSKLMDIVIKALEEELGEQIYQSPLKLFESNEPDSADIAAFAFSAEQTSLSLFELYLSLNELAKYKIYVNETQRSNLKINQYYLYFGVALKKWLSIARNKLLHRIEYFLDKDKIETSLSLTSTTNNKFTSSSLDISNCFTQMTQFWRRLDHCDRDIDEQSQYCCSTNPN
;
A
#
# COMPACT_ATOMS: atom_id res chain seq x y z
N MET A 1 28.67 -23.05 -29.41
CA MET A 1 28.45 -21.59 -29.24
C MET A 1 29.58 -20.72 -29.79
N GLU A 2 30.78 -21.25 -30.09
CA GLU A 2 31.91 -20.42 -30.60
C GLU A 2 31.68 -19.84 -32.00
N VAL A 3 31.01 -20.57 -32.88
CA VAL A 3 30.72 -20.13 -34.27
C VAL A 3 29.83 -18.89 -34.30
N PHE A 4 28.90 -18.75 -33.35
CA PHE A 4 28.01 -17.59 -33.25
C PHE A 4 28.75 -16.33 -32.79
N ARG A 5 29.78 -16.51 -31.96
CA ARG A 5 30.66 -15.43 -31.45
C ARG A 5 31.58 -14.87 -32.53
N TYR A 6 31.93 -15.69 -33.53
CA TYR A 6 32.76 -15.29 -34.66
C TYR A 6 31.98 -14.49 -35.72
N CYS A 7 30.67 -14.73 -35.85
CA CYS A 7 29.80 -14.03 -36.80
C CYS A 7 29.20 -12.72 -36.25
N PHE A 8 29.13 -12.55 -34.92
CA PHE A 8 28.56 -11.36 -34.28
C PHE A 8 29.48 -10.77 -33.20
N PRO A 9 30.38 -9.83 -33.56
CA PRO A 9 31.27 -9.15 -32.59
C PRO A 9 30.52 -8.23 -31.61
N PHE A 10 29.20 -8.11 -31.71
CA PHE A 10 28.35 -7.18 -30.95
C PHE A 10 27.48 -7.86 -29.88
N GLN A 11 27.98 -8.87 -29.15
CA GLN A 11 27.18 -9.54 -28.11
C GLN A 11 26.53 -8.57 -27.09
N ASN A 12 27.17 -7.43 -26.82
CA ASN A 12 26.62 -6.36 -25.99
C ASN A 12 25.51 -5.53 -26.69
N SER A 13 25.48 -5.45 -28.02
CA SER A 13 24.41 -4.75 -28.74
C SER A 13 23.08 -5.49 -28.61
N LEU A 14 23.07 -6.83 -28.68
CA LEU A 14 21.82 -7.60 -28.58
C LEU A 14 21.15 -7.43 -27.21
N GLN A 15 21.92 -7.56 -26.12
CA GLN A 15 21.40 -7.34 -24.77
C GLN A 15 20.91 -5.90 -24.58
N HIS A 16 21.64 -4.93 -25.12
CA HIS A 16 21.24 -3.54 -25.10
C HIS A 16 19.96 -3.29 -25.90
N GLU A 17 19.87 -3.75 -27.14
CA GLU A 17 18.67 -3.64 -27.99
C GLU A 17 17.47 -4.31 -27.34
N LEU A 18 17.62 -5.51 -26.79
CA LEU A 18 16.55 -6.19 -26.06
C LEU A 18 16.13 -5.41 -24.82
N SER A 19 17.07 -4.81 -24.08
CA SER A 19 16.73 -3.95 -22.93
C SER A 19 15.91 -2.72 -23.34
N LEU A 20 16.19 -2.14 -24.52
CA LEU A 20 15.43 -1.02 -25.07
C LEU A 20 14.02 -1.47 -25.50
N ILE A 21 13.93 -2.62 -26.18
CA ILE A 21 12.64 -3.20 -26.61
C ILE A 21 11.78 -3.57 -25.40
N ILE A 22 12.36 -4.20 -24.37
CA ILE A 22 11.66 -4.52 -23.12
C ILE A 22 11.18 -3.25 -22.44
N THR A 23 12.02 -2.22 -22.36
CA THR A 23 11.64 -0.93 -21.80
C THR A 23 10.47 -0.32 -22.55
N ALA A 24 10.54 -0.25 -23.88
CA ALA A 24 9.49 0.30 -24.72
C ALA A 24 8.18 -0.49 -24.59
N GLY A 25 8.26 -1.83 -24.68
CA GLY A 25 7.10 -2.71 -24.55
C GLY A 25 6.45 -2.65 -23.16
N THR A 26 7.25 -2.56 -22.10
CA THR A 26 6.74 -2.38 -20.72
C THR A 26 5.98 -1.07 -20.61
N MET A 27 6.53 0.01 -21.15
CA MET A 27 5.89 1.33 -21.09
C MET A 27 4.61 1.37 -21.93
N GLU A 28 4.61 0.80 -23.14
CA GLU A 28 3.43 0.72 -23.99
C GLU A 28 2.31 -0.10 -23.34
N TRP A 29 2.66 -1.26 -22.76
CA TRP A 29 1.70 -2.07 -22.01
C TRP A 29 1.12 -1.30 -20.82
N PHE A 30 1.98 -0.65 -20.03
CA PHE A 30 1.56 0.13 -18.87
C PHE A 30 0.63 1.29 -19.25
N ASP A 31 0.94 2.02 -20.33
CA ASP A 31 0.09 3.08 -20.88
C ASP A 31 -1.27 2.57 -21.33
N ARG A 32 -1.30 1.36 -21.92
CA ARG A 32 -2.54 0.70 -22.31
C ARG A 32 -3.37 0.32 -21.07
N MET A 33 -2.74 -0.22 -20.02
CA MET A 33 -3.44 -0.55 -18.77
C MET A 33 -4.03 0.67 -18.08
N ILE A 34 -3.29 1.78 -17.98
CA ILE A 34 -3.85 3.05 -17.48
C ILE A 34 -5.06 3.44 -18.32
N THR A 35 -4.91 3.42 -19.64
CA THR A 35 -5.97 3.80 -20.56
C THR A 35 -7.23 2.95 -20.38
N ASP A 36 -7.07 1.63 -20.24
CA ASP A 36 -8.17 0.67 -20.12
C ASP A 36 -8.86 0.77 -18.76
N ILE A 37 -8.12 1.06 -17.68
CA ILE A 37 -8.67 1.18 -16.31
C ILE A 37 -9.29 2.56 -16.07
N THR A 38 -8.73 3.63 -16.63
CA THR A 38 -9.17 5.02 -16.42
C THR A 38 -10.32 5.43 -17.36
N LYS A 39 -10.34 5.00 -18.63
CA LYS A 39 -11.38 5.41 -19.60
C LYS A 39 -12.83 5.03 -19.22
N PRO A 40 -13.13 3.84 -18.67
CA PRO A 40 -14.50 3.45 -18.32
C PRO A 40 -15.09 4.24 -17.15
N ARG A 41 -14.22 4.85 -16.31
CA ARG A 41 -14.60 5.45 -15.02
C ARG A 41 -14.82 6.96 -15.02
N LEU A 42 -14.57 7.65 -16.14
CA LEU A 42 -14.93 9.07 -16.35
C LEU A 42 -16.45 9.37 -16.34
N ARG A 43 -17.29 8.41 -15.91
CA ARG A 43 -18.76 8.54 -15.85
C ARG A 43 -19.30 8.64 -14.42
N SER A 44 -18.46 8.48 -13.40
CA SER A 44 -18.79 8.59 -11.98
C SER A 44 -17.67 9.37 -11.31
N ASP A 45 -18.01 10.39 -10.52
CA ASP A 45 -17.04 11.23 -9.79
C ASP A 45 -16.32 10.47 -8.65
N GLU A 46 -16.79 9.26 -8.31
CA GLU A 46 -16.01 8.23 -7.62
C GLU A 46 -15.23 7.45 -8.70
N ASP A 47 -13.90 7.34 -8.71
CA ASP A 47 -13.10 6.88 -7.57
C ASP A 47 -11.61 6.79 -8.03
N VAL A 48 -10.90 7.93 -8.18
CA VAL A 48 -9.52 7.96 -8.72
C VAL A 48 -8.59 7.03 -7.93
N LEU A 49 -8.75 7.01 -6.61
CA LEU A 49 -8.02 6.12 -5.70
C LEU A 49 -8.32 4.63 -5.94
N HIS A 50 -9.58 4.27 -6.14
CA HIS A 50 -9.95 2.88 -6.42
C HIS A 50 -9.44 2.45 -7.80
N SER A 51 -9.51 3.32 -8.81
CA SER A 51 -8.93 3.03 -10.13
C SER A 51 -7.40 2.86 -10.07
N THR A 52 -6.74 3.63 -9.21
CA THR A 52 -5.30 3.50 -8.95
C THR A 52 -5.02 2.20 -8.20
N SER A 53 -5.86 1.81 -7.25
CA SER A 53 -5.73 0.54 -6.51
C SER A 53 -5.87 -0.66 -7.45
N GLU A 54 -6.85 -0.64 -8.37
CA GLU A 54 -7.00 -1.68 -9.38
C GLU A 54 -5.78 -1.77 -10.31
N LEU A 55 -5.24 -0.62 -10.74
CA LEU A 55 -3.99 -0.60 -11.48
C LEU A 55 -2.87 -1.29 -10.69
N VAL A 56 -2.73 -1.01 -9.39
CA VAL A 56 -1.74 -1.68 -8.54
C VAL A 56 -1.97 -3.19 -8.49
N TYR A 57 -3.20 -3.67 -8.39
CA TYR A 57 -3.49 -5.11 -8.43
C TYR A 57 -3.13 -5.78 -9.77
N VAL A 58 -3.38 -5.09 -10.89
CA VAL A 58 -2.94 -5.58 -12.22
C VAL A 58 -1.40 -5.67 -12.25
N LEU A 59 -0.69 -4.70 -11.68
CA LEU A 59 0.77 -4.73 -11.59
C LEU A 59 1.29 -5.81 -10.66
N ILE A 60 0.58 -6.13 -9.57
CA ILE A 60 0.93 -7.27 -8.72
C ILE A 60 0.84 -8.58 -9.51
N ALA A 61 -0.25 -8.78 -10.25
CA ALA A 61 -0.44 -9.97 -11.07
C ALA A 61 0.61 -10.08 -12.20
N ASP A 62 0.96 -8.95 -12.83
CA ASP A 62 2.04 -8.88 -13.81
C ASP A 62 3.40 -9.18 -13.17
N ALA A 63 3.71 -8.58 -12.03
CA ALA A 63 4.96 -8.82 -11.30
C ALA A 63 5.12 -10.29 -10.90
N GLN A 64 4.05 -10.92 -10.39
CA GLN A 64 4.02 -12.36 -10.10
C GLN A 64 4.35 -13.19 -11.34
N SER A 65 3.71 -12.88 -12.47
CA SER A 65 3.91 -13.60 -13.72
C SER A 65 5.31 -13.37 -14.30
N ALA A 66 5.82 -12.15 -14.20
CA ALA A 66 7.14 -11.76 -14.67
C ALA A 66 8.25 -12.42 -13.88
N VAL A 67 8.15 -12.47 -12.55
CA VAL A 67 9.11 -13.18 -11.70
C VAL A 67 9.05 -14.69 -11.95
N LYS A 68 7.83 -15.26 -12.08
CA LYS A 68 7.66 -16.72 -12.17
C LYS A 68 8.04 -17.29 -13.54
N TYR A 69 7.71 -16.60 -14.63
CA TYR A 69 7.81 -17.16 -15.99
C TYR A 69 8.78 -16.40 -16.88
N TYR A 70 8.69 -15.07 -16.96
CA TYR A 70 9.49 -14.31 -17.93
C TYR A 70 10.94 -14.16 -17.50
N ASN A 71 11.20 -13.76 -16.25
CA ASN A 71 12.54 -13.51 -15.76
C ASN A 71 13.48 -14.72 -15.89
N PRO A 72 13.08 -15.95 -15.52
CA PRO A 72 13.92 -17.13 -15.69
C PRO A 72 14.28 -17.42 -17.16
N ILE A 73 13.35 -17.19 -18.10
CA ILE A 73 13.58 -17.41 -19.54
C ILE A 73 14.61 -16.42 -20.09
N PHE A 74 14.48 -15.14 -19.73
CA PHE A 74 15.42 -14.11 -20.18
C PHE A 74 16.81 -14.28 -19.54
N GLU A 75 16.88 -14.68 -18.28
CA GLU A 75 18.15 -14.97 -17.59
C GLU A 75 18.83 -16.24 -18.12
N SER A 76 18.07 -17.30 -18.40
CA SER A 76 18.63 -18.55 -18.94
C SER A 76 19.15 -18.37 -20.36
N THR A 77 18.40 -17.64 -21.19
CA THR A 77 18.62 -17.59 -22.65
C THR A 77 19.53 -16.44 -23.07
N VAL A 78 19.30 -15.24 -22.53
CA VAL A 78 19.96 -14.00 -22.99
C VAL A 78 20.87 -13.40 -21.91
N LYS A 79 20.83 -13.95 -20.68
CA LYS A 79 21.55 -13.41 -19.50
C LYS A 79 21.12 -11.97 -19.19
N LEU A 80 19.83 -11.70 -19.31
CA LEU A 80 19.23 -10.39 -19.09
C LEU A 80 18.22 -10.46 -17.94
N ALA A 81 18.32 -9.54 -16.98
CA ALA A 81 17.39 -9.41 -15.85
C ALA A 81 16.12 -8.66 -16.30
N PHE A 82 15.20 -9.38 -16.95
CA PHE A 82 13.96 -8.82 -17.52
C PHE A 82 13.11 -8.10 -16.47
N TYR A 83 12.90 -8.74 -15.31
CA TYR A 83 12.05 -8.20 -14.25
C TYR A 83 12.63 -6.91 -13.67
N HIS A 84 13.95 -6.85 -13.51
CA HIS A 84 14.62 -5.64 -13.04
C HIS A 84 14.38 -4.44 -13.97
N ILE A 85 14.50 -4.63 -15.29
CA ILE A 85 14.34 -3.57 -16.28
C ILE A 85 12.88 -3.08 -16.30
N SER A 86 11.93 -4.01 -16.36
CA SER A 86 10.49 -3.71 -16.41
C SER A 86 10.01 -3.04 -15.12
N PHE A 87 10.28 -3.64 -13.96
CA PHE A 87 9.81 -3.14 -12.67
C PHE A 87 10.34 -1.73 -12.36
N LYS A 88 11.59 -1.42 -12.72
CA LYS A 88 12.14 -0.07 -12.52
C LYS A 88 11.37 1.01 -13.29
N LYS A 89 10.89 0.68 -14.49
CA LYS A 89 10.10 1.60 -15.32
C LYS A 89 8.68 1.76 -14.78
N ILE A 90 8.08 0.65 -14.36
CA ILE A 90 6.79 0.62 -13.68
C ILE A 90 6.84 1.44 -12.39
N ASP A 91 7.80 1.19 -11.50
CA ASP A 91 7.99 1.89 -10.22
C ASP A 91 8.00 3.42 -10.40
N SER A 92 8.82 3.93 -11.31
CA SER A 92 8.93 5.37 -11.53
C SER A 92 7.60 6.00 -11.92
N LYS A 93 6.85 5.35 -12.82
CA LYS A 93 5.63 5.92 -13.41
C LYS A 93 4.40 5.69 -12.54
N LEU A 94 4.32 4.52 -11.90
CA LEU A 94 3.28 4.21 -10.92
C LEU A 94 3.32 5.21 -9.78
N MET A 95 4.49 5.48 -9.21
CA MET A 95 4.60 6.40 -8.09
C MET A 95 4.19 7.83 -8.47
N ASP A 96 4.47 8.27 -9.70
CA ASP A 96 4.00 9.58 -10.19
C ASP A 96 2.47 9.64 -10.31
N ILE A 97 1.81 8.52 -10.63
CA ILE A 97 0.33 8.41 -10.68
C ILE A 97 -0.26 8.40 -9.26
N VAL A 98 0.33 7.60 -8.36
CA VAL A 98 -0.10 7.51 -6.96
C VAL A 98 0.00 8.87 -6.28
N ILE A 99 1.11 9.58 -6.47
CA ILE A 99 1.30 10.91 -5.89
C ILE A 99 0.21 11.86 -6.39
N LYS A 100 -0.06 11.90 -7.69
CA LYS A 100 -1.13 12.74 -8.26
C LYS A 100 -2.51 12.39 -7.70
N ALA A 101 -2.83 11.10 -7.61
CA ALA A 101 -4.10 10.66 -7.02
C ALA A 101 -4.23 11.08 -5.55
N LEU A 102 -3.13 11.03 -4.79
CA LEU A 102 -3.12 11.52 -3.41
C LEU A 102 -3.18 13.04 -3.31
N GLU A 103 -2.58 13.78 -4.25
CA GLU A 103 -2.69 15.25 -4.32
C GLU A 103 -4.13 15.70 -4.62
N GLU A 104 -4.82 15.02 -5.53
CA GLU A 104 -6.21 15.31 -5.88
C GLU A 104 -7.15 15.13 -4.66
N GLU A 105 -6.87 14.14 -3.80
CA GLU A 105 -7.73 13.78 -2.67
C GLU A 105 -7.35 14.47 -1.34
N LEU A 106 -6.05 14.67 -1.10
CA LEU A 106 -5.51 15.16 0.18
C LEU A 106 -4.88 16.56 0.07
N GLY A 107 -4.67 17.06 -1.14
CA GLY A 107 -3.98 18.31 -1.43
C GLY A 107 -2.47 18.25 -1.23
N GLU A 108 -1.79 19.40 -1.38
CA GLU A 108 -0.33 19.53 -1.27
C GLU A 108 0.24 19.21 0.13
N GLN A 109 -0.61 18.98 1.13
CA GLN A 109 -0.19 18.64 2.48
C GLN A 109 0.55 17.29 2.54
N ILE A 110 0.43 16.44 1.52
CA ILE A 110 1.14 15.15 1.43
C ILE A 110 2.66 15.29 1.44
N TYR A 111 3.20 16.48 1.11
CA TYR A 111 4.63 16.78 1.16
C TYR A 111 5.12 17.21 2.54
N GLN A 112 4.21 17.42 3.49
CA GLN A 112 4.60 17.78 4.86
C GLN A 112 5.20 16.56 5.57
N SER A 113 6.28 16.80 6.32
CA SER A 113 6.87 15.77 7.15
C SER A 113 5.83 15.20 8.12
N PRO A 114 5.72 13.86 8.25
CA PRO A 114 4.81 13.22 9.20
C PRO A 114 4.95 13.77 10.63
N LEU A 115 6.16 14.10 11.07
CA LEU A 115 6.40 14.65 12.41
C LEU A 115 5.71 16.01 12.61
N LYS A 116 5.82 16.93 11.64
CA LYS A 116 5.16 18.25 11.69
C LYS A 116 3.65 18.16 11.58
N LEU A 117 3.15 17.13 10.89
CA LEU A 117 1.72 16.87 10.82
C LEU A 117 1.16 16.59 12.22
N PHE A 118 1.83 15.80 13.06
CA PHE A 118 1.32 15.47 14.40
C PHE A 118 1.55 16.55 15.47
N GLU A 119 2.32 17.60 15.18
CA GLU A 119 2.55 18.74 16.08
C GLU A 119 1.48 19.84 15.99
N SER A 120 0.67 19.86 14.92
CA SER A 120 -0.40 20.85 14.78
C SER A 120 -1.61 20.52 15.65
N ASN A 121 -2.15 21.55 16.32
CA ASN A 121 -3.31 21.50 17.23
C ASN A 121 -4.46 20.64 16.70
N GLU A 122 -5.21 20.02 17.62
CA GLU A 122 -6.38 19.19 17.35
C GLU A 122 -7.30 19.86 16.30
N PRO A 123 -7.74 19.13 15.27
CA PRO A 123 -8.66 19.68 14.29
C PRO A 123 -9.98 20.11 14.97
N ASP A 124 -10.56 21.21 14.51
CA ASP A 124 -11.84 21.69 15.03
C ASP A 124 -12.93 20.63 14.81
N SER A 125 -13.82 20.46 15.81
CA SER A 125 -14.88 19.45 15.80
C SER A 125 -15.79 19.46 14.55
N ALA A 126 -15.92 20.60 13.87
CA ALA A 126 -16.68 20.76 12.63
C ALA A 126 -15.97 20.15 11.40
N ASP A 127 -14.65 20.29 11.31
CA ASP A 127 -13.84 19.70 10.21
C ASP A 127 -13.81 18.18 10.31
N ILE A 128 -13.82 17.65 11.53
CA ILE A 128 -13.88 16.21 11.80
C ILE A 128 -15.24 15.64 11.39
N ALA A 129 -16.34 16.36 11.64
CA ALA A 129 -17.68 15.92 11.27
C ALA A 129 -17.92 15.99 9.75
N ALA A 130 -17.47 17.05 9.08
CA ALA A 130 -17.55 17.20 7.64
C ALA A 130 -16.71 16.14 6.91
N PHE A 131 -15.48 15.88 7.38
CA PHE A 131 -14.68 14.79 6.86
C PHE A 131 -15.30 13.43 7.21
N ALA A 132 -15.73 13.16 8.45
CA ALA A 132 -16.34 11.88 8.82
C ALA A 132 -17.61 11.53 8.00
N PHE A 133 -18.35 12.53 7.52
CA PHE A 133 -19.52 12.35 6.65
C PHE A 133 -19.15 11.97 5.21
N SER A 134 -18.00 12.41 4.68
CA SER A 134 -17.49 12.02 3.35
C SER A 134 -16.41 10.93 3.38
N ALA A 135 -15.81 10.67 4.55
CA ALA A 135 -14.56 9.93 4.68
C ALA A 135 -14.74 8.42 4.77
N GLU A 136 -15.93 7.87 4.95
CA GLU A 136 -16.02 6.41 5.08
C GLU A 136 -15.58 5.71 3.78
N GLN A 137 -16.07 6.18 2.62
CA GLN A 137 -15.70 5.62 1.33
C GLN A 137 -14.29 6.05 0.89
N THR A 138 -13.94 7.34 0.99
CA THR A 138 -12.60 7.84 0.66
C THR A 138 -11.50 7.23 1.55
N SER A 139 -11.75 7.01 2.85
CA SER A 139 -10.77 6.38 3.74
C SER A 139 -10.56 4.90 3.42
N LEU A 140 -11.60 4.19 2.99
CA LEU A 140 -11.49 2.81 2.52
C LEU A 140 -10.67 2.75 1.23
N SER A 141 -10.91 3.63 0.25
CA SER A 141 -10.14 3.69 -1.00
C SER A 141 -8.67 4.07 -0.75
N LEU A 142 -8.39 5.00 0.16
CA LEU A 142 -7.01 5.35 0.57
C LEU A 142 -6.30 4.16 1.25
N PHE A 143 -7.02 3.43 2.10
CA PHE A 143 -6.47 2.28 2.79
C PHE A 143 -6.23 1.10 1.84
N GLU A 144 -7.15 0.86 0.92
CA GLU A 144 -6.99 -0.13 -0.15
C GLU A 144 -5.77 0.19 -1.02
N LEU A 145 -5.59 1.46 -1.39
CA LEU A 145 -4.41 1.90 -2.14
C LEU A 145 -3.12 1.67 -1.35
N TYR A 146 -3.11 2.01 -0.05
CA TYR A 146 -1.94 1.77 0.81
C TYR A 146 -1.59 0.28 0.88
N LEU A 147 -2.58 -0.59 1.11
CA LEU A 147 -2.36 -2.04 1.23
C LEU A 147 -1.92 -2.67 -0.09
N SER A 148 -2.51 -2.26 -1.21
CA SER A 148 -2.10 -2.75 -2.53
C SER A 148 -0.66 -2.31 -2.87
N LEU A 149 -0.27 -1.08 -2.55
CA LEU A 149 1.12 -0.63 -2.71
C LEU A 149 2.09 -1.39 -1.80
N ASN A 150 1.67 -1.70 -0.57
CA ASN A 150 2.46 -2.55 0.31
C ASN A 150 2.68 -3.95 -0.28
N GLU A 151 1.62 -4.55 -0.83
CA GLU A 151 1.71 -5.86 -1.48
C GLU A 151 2.63 -5.82 -2.71
N LEU A 152 2.53 -4.78 -3.54
CA LEU A 152 3.44 -4.58 -4.67
C LEU A 152 4.89 -4.38 -4.22
N ALA A 153 5.09 -3.66 -3.11
CA ALA A 153 6.42 -3.40 -2.55
C ALA A 153 7.15 -4.70 -2.16
N LYS A 154 6.44 -5.79 -1.85
CA LYS A 154 7.07 -7.11 -1.59
C LYS A 154 7.85 -7.62 -2.80
N TYR A 155 7.44 -7.29 -4.03
CA TYR A 155 8.12 -7.75 -5.23
C TYR A 155 9.42 -6.98 -5.54
N LYS A 156 9.78 -5.97 -4.75
CA LYS A 156 11.08 -5.28 -4.86
C LYS A 156 12.27 -6.20 -4.54
N ILE A 157 12.04 -7.31 -3.82
CA ILE A 157 13.09 -8.29 -3.48
C ILE A 157 13.69 -8.93 -4.73
N TYR A 158 12.93 -9.06 -5.82
CA TYR A 158 13.38 -9.65 -7.07
C TYR A 158 14.15 -8.65 -7.96
N VAL A 159 14.30 -7.41 -7.52
CA VAL A 159 15.13 -6.39 -8.17
C VAL A 159 16.55 -6.48 -7.61
N ASN A 160 17.55 -6.28 -8.48
CA ASN A 160 18.97 -6.22 -8.13
C ASN A 160 19.23 -5.33 -6.90
N GLU A 161 19.99 -5.86 -5.93
CA GLU A 161 20.21 -5.24 -4.62
C GLU A 161 20.75 -3.80 -4.69
N THR A 162 21.70 -3.55 -5.60
CA THR A 162 22.35 -2.23 -5.77
C THR A 162 21.40 -1.11 -6.20
N GLN A 163 20.27 -1.46 -6.80
CA GLN A 163 19.28 -0.49 -7.27
C GLN A 163 17.98 -0.56 -6.48
N ARG A 164 17.82 -1.54 -5.59
CA ARG A 164 16.63 -1.72 -4.76
C ARG A 164 16.36 -0.50 -3.89
N SER A 165 17.40 0.16 -3.37
CA SER A 165 17.27 1.38 -2.56
C SER A 165 16.74 2.58 -3.33
N ASN A 166 16.93 2.62 -4.66
CA ASN A 166 16.59 3.77 -5.50
C ASN A 166 15.17 3.71 -6.05
N LEU A 167 14.41 2.67 -5.71
CA LEU A 167 13.00 2.54 -6.10
C LEU A 167 12.16 3.57 -5.35
N LYS A 168 11.32 4.31 -6.07
CA LYS A 168 10.43 5.32 -5.50
C LYS A 168 9.42 4.68 -4.54
N ILE A 169 8.98 3.44 -4.81
CA ILE A 169 8.07 2.70 -3.94
C ILE A 169 8.64 2.54 -2.52
N ASN A 170 9.95 2.59 -2.28
CA ASN A 170 10.47 2.53 -0.91
C ASN A 170 9.97 3.66 -0.01
N GLN A 171 9.50 4.75 -0.59
CA GLN A 171 9.06 5.94 0.14
C GLN A 171 7.55 6.16 0.04
N TYR A 172 6.78 5.18 -0.48
CA TYR A 172 5.34 5.35 -0.71
C TYR A 172 4.61 5.77 0.58
N TYR A 173 4.98 5.20 1.72
CA TYR A 173 4.33 5.43 3.02
C TYR A 173 4.39 6.90 3.49
N LEU A 174 5.38 7.67 3.03
CA LEU A 174 5.52 9.08 3.42
C LEU A 174 4.35 9.93 2.91
N TYR A 175 3.84 9.64 1.71
CA TYR A 175 2.74 10.37 1.11
C TYR A 175 1.38 10.10 1.80
N PHE A 176 1.29 9.03 2.58
CA PHE A 176 0.08 8.68 3.34
C PHE A 176 0.04 9.31 4.74
N GLY A 177 1.04 10.09 5.14
CA GLY A 177 1.11 10.68 6.49
C GLY A 177 -0.11 11.52 6.85
N VAL A 178 -0.61 12.33 5.91
CA VAL A 178 -1.82 13.16 6.09
C VAL A 178 -3.06 12.29 6.27
N ALA A 179 -3.24 11.27 5.42
CA ALA A 179 -4.34 10.33 5.51
C ALA A 179 -4.34 9.62 6.87
N LEU A 180 -3.16 9.16 7.30
CA LEU A 180 -2.97 8.48 8.57
C LEU A 180 -3.34 9.39 9.76
N LYS A 181 -2.90 10.67 9.74
CA LYS A 181 -3.27 11.64 10.78
C LYS A 181 -4.77 11.87 10.83
N LYS A 182 -5.41 12.14 9.68
CA LYS A 182 -6.86 12.36 9.61
C LYS A 182 -7.62 11.14 10.15
N TRP A 183 -7.19 9.95 9.76
CA TRP A 183 -7.78 8.72 10.25
C TRP A 183 -7.61 8.53 11.75
N LEU A 184 -6.40 8.73 12.29
CA LEU A 184 -6.13 8.66 13.74
C LEU A 184 -7.06 9.57 14.52
N SER A 185 -7.29 10.79 14.04
CA SER A 185 -8.22 11.74 14.65
C SER A 185 -9.65 11.21 14.66
N ILE A 186 -10.15 10.69 13.53
CA ILE A 186 -11.51 10.11 13.44
C ILE A 186 -11.63 8.88 14.35
N ALA A 187 -10.64 7.99 14.30
CA ALA A 187 -10.61 6.75 15.06
C ALA A 187 -10.65 7.04 16.57
N ARG A 188 -9.89 8.05 17.02
CA ARG A 188 -9.93 8.58 18.39
C ARG A 188 -11.32 9.11 18.75
N ASN A 189 -11.92 9.97 17.92
CA ASN A 189 -13.22 10.56 18.22
C ASN A 189 -14.35 9.53 18.23
N LYS A 190 -14.37 8.61 17.26
CA LYS A 190 -15.30 7.46 17.25
C LYS A 190 -15.15 6.60 18.51
N LEU A 191 -13.90 6.37 18.96
CA LEU A 191 -13.63 5.63 20.19
C LEU A 191 -14.16 6.37 21.43
N LEU A 192 -13.90 7.67 21.55
CA LEU A 192 -14.38 8.50 22.66
C LEU A 192 -15.90 8.51 22.73
N HIS A 193 -16.59 8.78 21.62
CA HIS A 193 -18.06 8.73 21.58
C HIS A 193 -18.61 7.35 21.94
N ARG A 194 -17.94 6.28 21.52
CA ARG A 194 -18.36 4.92 21.85
C ARG A 194 -18.15 4.60 23.34
N ILE A 195 -17.06 5.10 23.95
CA ILE A 195 -16.82 5.00 25.39
C ILE A 195 -17.91 5.76 26.16
N GLU A 196 -18.21 7.01 25.78
CA GLU A 196 -19.29 7.81 26.39
C GLU A 196 -20.63 7.10 26.33
N TYR A 197 -21.00 6.59 25.14
CA TYR A 197 -22.23 5.82 24.94
C TYR A 197 -22.34 4.60 25.86
N PHE A 198 -21.27 3.80 25.97
CA PHE A 198 -21.29 2.60 26.82
C PHE A 198 -21.30 2.94 28.31
N LEU A 199 -20.66 4.04 28.73
CA LEU A 199 -20.70 4.50 30.11
C LEU A 199 -22.09 5.01 30.50
N ASP A 200 -22.78 5.73 29.60
CA ASP A 200 -24.15 6.17 29.85
C ASP A 200 -25.14 4.99 29.86
N LYS A 201 -24.93 4.00 28.98
CA LYS A 201 -25.70 2.76 28.99
C LYS A 201 -25.52 1.96 30.29
N ASP A 202 -24.28 1.88 30.80
CA ASP A 202 -23.97 1.23 32.08
C ASP A 202 -24.62 1.94 33.28
N LYS A 203 -24.70 3.29 33.27
CA LYS A 203 -25.43 4.04 34.32
C LYS A 203 -26.91 3.66 34.34
N ILE A 204 -27.52 3.54 33.14
CA ILE A 204 -28.93 3.16 32.98
C ILE A 204 -29.14 1.70 33.43
N GLU A 205 -28.28 0.78 33.02
CA GLU A 205 -28.39 -0.64 33.37
C GLU A 205 -28.15 -0.88 34.86
N THR A 206 -27.21 -0.17 35.49
CA THR A 206 -26.99 -0.22 36.94
C THR A 206 -28.19 0.34 37.72
N SER A 207 -28.88 1.36 37.19
CA SER A 207 -30.11 1.90 37.80
C SER A 207 -31.32 0.97 37.67
N LEU A 208 -31.33 0.09 36.66
CA LEU A 208 -32.40 -0.88 36.41
C LEU A 208 -32.12 -2.26 37.03
N SER A 209 -30.85 -2.62 37.26
CA SER A 209 -30.39 -3.97 37.68
C SER A 209 -30.33 -4.18 39.20
N LEU A 210 -31.05 -3.37 40.00
CA LEU A 210 -31.31 -3.70 41.41
C LEU A 210 -32.06 -5.05 41.60
N THR A 211 -32.41 -5.76 40.52
CA THR A 211 -33.17 -7.02 40.55
C THR A 211 -32.55 -8.22 39.82
N SER A 212 -31.31 -8.18 39.31
CA SER A 212 -30.72 -9.37 38.66
C SER A 212 -29.28 -9.67 39.04
N THR A 213 -29.13 -10.64 39.95
CA THR A 213 -27.91 -11.42 40.21
C THR A 213 -27.37 -12.05 38.92
N THR A 214 -26.35 -11.45 38.32
CA THR A 214 -25.52 -12.12 37.32
C THR A 214 -24.06 -12.09 37.79
N ASN A 215 -23.44 -13.27 37.78
CA ASN A 215 -22.14 -13.57 38.39
C ASN A 215 -20.95 -13.14 37.51
N ASN A 216 -21.07 -12.00 36.82
CA ASN A 216 -20.03 -11.48 35.93
C ASN A 216 -19.17 -10.45 36.67
N LYS A 217 -17.85 -10.70 36.74
CA LYS A 217 -16.89 -9.82 37.44
C LYS A 217 -16.65 -8.48 36.74
N PHE A 218 -17.17 -8.29 35.53
CA PHE A 218 -16.96 -7.11 34.69
C PHE A 218 -18.31 -6.58 34.19
N THR A 219 -18.43 -5.27 34.07
CA THR A 219 -19.59 -4.60 33.48
C THR A 219 -19.61 -4.83 31.96
N SER A 220 -20.80 -4.77 31.34
CA SER A 220 -20.92 -4.91 29.88
C SER A 220 -20.08 -3.87 29.14
N SER A 221 -20.06 -2.62 29.61
CA SER A 221 -19.20 -1.58 29.01
C SER A 221 -17.71 -1.91 29.04
N SER A 222 -17.20 -2.57 30.09
CA SER A 222 -15.78 -2.91 30.19
C SER A 222 -15.36 -3.88 29.08
N LEU A 223 -16.23 -4.84 28.77
CA LEU A 223 -16.01 -5.81 27.70
C LEU A 223 -16.13 -5.15 26.31
N ASP A 224 -17.10 -4.26 26.14
CA ASP A 224 -17.30 -3.50 24.90
C ASP A 224 -16.13 -2.54 24.60
N ILE A 225 -15.62 -1.85 25.62
CA ILE A 225 -14.44 -0.97 25.50
C ILE A 225 -13.20 -1.80 25.13
N SER A 226 -13.00 -2.96 25.78
CA SER A 226 -11.90 -3.88 25.44
C SER A 226 -11.95 -4.35 23.99
N ASN A 227 -13.15 -4.67 23.48
CA ASN A 227 -13.37 -5.01 22.08
C ASN A 227 -12.99 -3.86 21.13
N CYS A 228 -13.31 -2.61 21.49
CA CYS A 228 -12.94 -1.44 20.68
C CYS A 228 -11.42 -1.27 20.57
N PHE A 229 -10.69 -1.39 21.69
CA PHE A 229 -9.22 -1.34 21.68
C PHE A 229 -8.61 -2.51 20.92
N THR A 230 -9.23 -3.69 20.97
CA THR A 230 -8.79 -4.85 20.20
C THR A 230 -8.93 -4.61 18.70
N GLN A 231 -10.07 -4.10 18.24
CA GLN A 231 -10.29 -3.75 16.83
C GLN A 231 -9.28 -2.71 16.35
N MET A 232 -9.05 -1.67 17.14
CA MET A 232 -8.05 -0.64 16.85
C MET A 232 -6.65 -1.25 16.74
N THR A 233 -6.27 -2.12 17.67
CA THR A 233 -4.95 -2.76 17.67
C THR A 233 -4.77 -3.69 16.46
N GLN A 234 -5.77 -4.49 16.12
CA GLN A 234 -5.75 -5.35 14.93
C GLN A 234 -5.62 -4.52 13.65
N PHE A 235 -6.32 -3.39 13.61
CA PHE A 235 -6.24 -2.43 12.54
C PHE A 235 -4.78 -1.93 12.35
N TRP A 236 -4.13 -1.48 13.43
CA TRP A 236 -2.72 -1.04 13.40
C TRP A 236 -1.74 -2.13 12.99
N ARG A 237 -1.96 -3.38 13.43
CA ARG A 237 -1.09 -4.50 13.02
C ARG A 237 -1.13 -4.77 11.52
N ARG A 238 -2.25 -4.49 10.85
CA ARG A 238 -2.35 -4.63 9.38
C ARG A 238 -1.55 -3.55 8.65
N LEU A 239 -1.41 -2.36 9.23
CA LEU A 239 -0.55 -1.29 8.71
C LEU A 239 0.94 -1.55 8.98
N ASP A 240 1.28 -2.10 10.15
CA ASP A 240 2.66 -2.30 10.63
C ASP A 240 3.38 -3.51 9.99
N HIS A 241 2.69 -4.32 9.19
CA HIS A 241 3.33 -5.47 8.50
C HIS A 241 4.26 -5.05 7.35
N CYS A 242 4.42 -3.75 7.09
CA CYS A 242 5.25 -3.21 5.99
C CYS A 242 6.76 -3.42 6.14
N ASP A 243 7.29 -3.61 7.36
CA ASP A 243 8.76 -3.68 7.58
C ASP A 243 9.28 -5.06 8.02
N ARG A 244 8.52 -5.83 8.81
CA ARG A 244 9.04 -7.05 9.45
C ARG A 244 9.30 -8.22 8.51
N ASP A 245 8.48 -8.40 7.48
CA ASP A 245 8.62 -9.53 6.54
C ASP A 245 9.83 -9.38 5.62
N ILE A 246 10.31 -8.15 5.40
CA ILE A 246 11.47 -7.87 4.54
C ILE A 246 12.75 -8.33 5.23
N ASP A 247 12.85 -8.17 6.55
CA ASP A 247 14.02 -8.59 7.32
C ASP A 247 14.06 -10.11 7.54
N GLU A 248 12.91 -10.75 7.78
CA GLU A 248 12.85 -12.20 7.99
C GLU A 248 13.08 -12.99 6.68
N GLN A 249 12.48 -12.59 5.55
CA GLN A 249 12.71 -13.30 4.27
C GLN A 249 14.13 -13.13 3.71
N SER A 250 14.79 -11.99 4.02
CA SER A 250 16.20 -11.78 3.66
C SER A 250 17.14 -12.75 4.41
N GLN A 251 16.78 -13.20 5.62
CA GLN A 251 17.55 -14.19 6.37
C GLN A 251 17.35 -15.63 5.88
N TYR A 252 16.19 -15.97 5.32
CA TYR A 252 15.92 -17.31 4.80
C TYR A 252 16.50 -17.56 3.39
N CYS A 253 16.62 -16.52 2.55
CA CYS A 253 17.27 -16.66 1.23
C CYS A 253 18.80 -16.78 1.29
N CYS A 254 19.46 -16.33 2.38
CA CYS A 254 20.91 -16.46 2.55
C CYS A 254 21.35 -17.76 3.25
N SER A 255 20.44 -18.60 3.74
CA SER A 255 20.78 -19.76 4.59
C SER A 255 20.63 -21.14 3.90
N THR A 256 20.29 -21.19 2.61
CA THR A 256 20.25 -22.45 1.85
C THR A 256 21.36 -22.53 0.81
N ASN A 257 22.60 -22.63 1.31
CA ASN A 257 23.70 -23.19 0.54
C ASN A 257 24.58 -24.05 1.44
N PRO A 258 24.24 -25.33 1.66
CA PRO A 258 25.21 -26.30 2.13
C PRO A 258 25.99 -26.85 0.92
N ASN A 259 27.31 -26.90 1.10
CA ASN A 259 28.32 -27.46 0.19
C ASN A 259 27.91 -28.70 -0.62
#